data_AF-A0A286YCB2-F1
#
_entry.id   AF-A0A286YCB2-F1
#
_cell.length_a   1.000
_cell.length_b   1.000
_cell.length_c   1.000
_cell.angle_alpha   90.00
_cell.angle_beta   90.00
_cell.angle_gamma   90.00
#
_symmetry.space_group_name_H-M   'P 1'
#
loop_
_entity.id
_entity.type
_entity.pdbx_description
1 polymer ?
#
loop_
_entity_poly.entity_id
_entity_poly.type
_entity_poly.pdbx_seq_one_letter_code
_entity_poly.pdbx_strand_id
1 'polypeptide(L)'
;MASEMEPEVQAIDRSLLECSAEEIAGRWLQATDLNREVYQHLAHCVPKIYCRGPNPFPQKEDTLAQHILLGPMEWYICAEDPALGFPKLEQANKPSHLCGRVFKVGEPTYSCRDCAVDPTCVLCMECFLGSIHRDHRYRMTTSGGGGFCDCGDTEAWKEGPYCQKHKLSSSEVVEEED
;
A
#
# COMPACT_ATOMS: atom_id res chain seq x y z
N MET A 1 -50.29 -29.36 -9.34
CA MET A 1 -49.89 -27.95 -9.50
C MET A 1 -49.18 -27.56 -8.21
N ALA A 2 -47.87 -27.80 -8.14
CA ALA A 2 -47.07 -27.34 -7.02
C ALA A 2 -46.86 -25.83 -7.21
N SER A 3 -47.34 -25.04 -6.26
CA SER A 3 -47.10 -23.60 -6.21
C SER A 3 -45.63 -23.41 -5.85
N GLU A 4 -44.81 -23.05 -6.83
CA GLU A 4 -43.46 -22.56 -6.60
C GLU A 4 -43.57 -21.25 -5.82
N MET A 5 -43.31 -21.30 -4.53
CA MET A 5 -43.13 -20.10 -3.72
C MET A 5 -41.76 -19.54 -4.08
N GLU A 6 -41.73 -18.43 -4.83
CA GLU A 6 -40.51 -17.67 -5.01
C GLU A 6 -39.97 -17.27 -3.63
N PRO A 7 -38.68 -17.50 -3.33
CA PRO A 7 -38.13 -17.15 -2.03
C PRO A 7 -38.18 -15.62 -1.90
N GLU A 8 -38.89 -15.16 -0.87
CA GLU A 8 -39.03 -13.75 -0.53
C GLU A 8 -37.65 -13.11 -0.40
N VAL A 9 -37.30 -12.28 -1.39
CA VAL A 9 -35.99 -11.64 -1.52
C VAL A 9 -35.82 -10.68 -0.35
N GLN A 10 -35.01 -11.05 0.64
CA GLN A 10 -34.64 -10.12 1.71
C GLN A 10 -33.96 -8.89 1.10
N ALA A 11 -34.69 -7.78 1.10
CA ALA A 11 -34.19 -6.48 0.68
C ALA A 11 -32.96 -6.08 1.50
N ILE A 12 -32.09 -5.25 0.91
CA ILE A 12 -30.96 -4.63 1.62
C ILE A 12 -31.53 -3.88 2.83
N ASP A 13 -30.88 -4.01 3.99
CA ASP A 13 -31.27 -3.27 5.18
C ASP A 13 -31.18 -1.77 4.90
N ARG A 14 -32.32 -1.09 4.95
CA ARG A 14 -32.44 0.32 4.62
C ARG A 14 -31.61 1.21 5.55
N SER A 15 -31.37 0.78 6.79
CA SER A 15 -30.53 1.49 7.75
C SER A 15 -29.05 1.57 7.32
N LEU A 16 -28.57 0.58 6.56
CA LEU A 16 -27.20 0.56 6.03
C LEU A 16 -27.03 1.51 4.83
N LEU A 17 -28.12 1.80 4.11
CA LEU A 17 -28.13 2.75 3.00
C LEU A 17 -28.20 4.21 3.46
N GLU A 18 -28.61 4.46 4.70
CA GLU A 18 -28.69 5.79 5.31
C GLU A 18 -27.36 6.24 5.92
N CYS A 19 -26.38 5.35 6.03
CA CYS A 19 -25.05 5.67 6.55
C CYS A 19 -24.28 6.56 5.57
N SER A 20 -23.78 7.72 6.03
CA SER A 20 -22.87 8.57 5.25
C SER A 20 -21.40 8.19 5.52
N ALA A 21 -20.67 7.87 4.46
CA ALA A 21 -19.24 7.58 4.55
C ALA A 21 -18.43 8.74 5.12
N GLU A 22 -18.76 9.97 4.73
CA GLU A 22 -18.15 11.20 5.22
C GLU A 22 -18.37 11.38 6.73
N GLU A 23 -19.60 11.16 7.21
CA GLU A 23 -19.92 11.33 8.64
C GLU A 23 -19.23 10.26 9.49
N ILE A 24 -19.18 9.01 9.01
CA ILE A 24 -18.47 7.92 9.69
C ILE A 24 -16.98 8.25 9.79
N ALA A 25 -16.35 8.63 8.69
CA ALA A 25 -14.95 9.05 8.66
C ALA A 25 -14.68 10.26 9.57
N GLY A 26 -15.59 11.24 9.60
CA GLY A 26 -15.51 12.39 10.48
C GLY A 26 -15.49 12.00 11.97
N ARG A 27 -16.28 10.99 12.37
CA ARG A 27 -16.20 10.42 13.74
C ARG A 27 -14.88 9.71 13.99
N TRP A 28 -14.39 8.93 13.02
CA TRP A 28 -13.11 8.24 13.13
C TRP A 28 -11.92 9.20 13.26
N LEU A 29 -11.91 10.31 12.52
CA LEU A 29 -10.89 11.35 12.60
C LEU A 29 -10.83 12.03 13.98
N GLN A 30 -11.96 12.04 14.71
CA GLN A 30 -12.07 12.60 16.06
C GLN A 30 -11.94 11.54 17.17
N ALA A 31 -11.81 10.26 16.81
CA ALA A 31 -11.83 9.16 17.77
C ALA A 31 -10.56 9.13 18.61
N THR A 32 -10.71 8.96 19.93
CA THR A 32 -9.59 8.71 20.84
C THR A 32 -9.05 7.28 20.73
N ASP A 33 -9.89 6.34 20.28
CA ASP A 33 -9.55 4.95 20.00
C ASP A 33 -10.14 4.54 18.63
N LEU A 34 -9.38 4.82 17.58
CA LEU A 34 -9.76 4.52 16.21
C LEU A 34 -10.07 3.02 16.01
N ASN A 35 -9.24 2.13 16.56
CA ASN A 35 -9.39 0.70 16.36
C ASN A 35 -10.74 0.22 16.88
N ARG A 36 -11.14 0.69 18.06
CA ARG A 36 -12.45 0.38 18.63
C ARG A 36 -13.59 0.89 17.76
N GLU A 37 -13.55 2.14 17.32
CA GLU A 37 -14.63 2.73 16.49
C GLU A 37 -14.76 2.02 15.15
N VAL A 38 -13.64 1.69 14.50
CA VAL A 38 -13.64 0.92 13.25
C VAL A 38 -14.20 -0.48 13.49
N TYR A 39 -13.74 -1.22 14.50
CA TYR A 39 -14.25 -2.57 14.79
C TYR A 39 -15.72 -2.58 15.17
N GLN A 40 -16.19 -1.58 15.92
CA GLN A 40 -17.61 -1.45 16.21
C GLN A 40 -18.41 -1.21 14.93
N HIS A 41 -17.98 -0.29 14.06
CA HIS A 41 -18.64 -0.05 12.78
C HIS A 41 -18.69 -1.32 11.92
N LEU A 42 -17.55 -2.01 11.76
CA LEU A 42 -17.47 -3.27 11.02
C LEU A 42 -18.35 -4.37 11.61
N ALA A 43 -18.50 -4.45 12.94
CA ALA A 43 -19.35 -5.44 13.59
C ALA A 43 -20.85 -5.17 13.41
N HIS A 44 -21.26 -3.90 13.32
CA HIS A 44 -22.66 -3.52 13.12
C HIS A 44 -23.05 -3.54 11.63
N CYS A 45 -22.14 -3.13 10.76
CA CYS A 45 -22.38 -2.93 9.33
C CYS A 45 -21.70 -4.04 8.51
N VAL A 46 -22.17 -5.29 8.64
CA VAL A 46 -21.61 -6.45 7.89
C VAL A 46 -22.46 -6.77 6.65
N PRO A 47 -21.98 -6.50 5.42
CA PRO A 47 -22.62 -6.96 4.19
C PRO A 47 -22.74 -8.50 4.14
N LYS A 48 -23.80 -9.01 3.52
CA LYS A 48 -24.05 -10.46 3.42
C LYS A 48 -22.97 -11.20 2.63
N ILE A 49 -22.24 -10.51 1.75
CA ILE A 49 -21.13 -11.13 1.02
C ILE A 49 -20.01 -11.66 1.93
N TYR A 50 -19.87 -11.11 3.14
CA TYR A 50 -18.88 -11.56 4.13
C TYR A 50 -19.45 -12.53 5.17
N CYS A 51 -20.77 -12.78 5.13
CA CYS A 51 -21.43 -13.71 6.02
C CYS A 51 -21.32 -15.15 5.51
N ARG A 52 -21.41 -16.12 6.44
CA ARG A 52 -21.52 -17.54 6.06
C ARG A 52 -22.92 -17.81 5.51
N GLY A 53 -23.02 -18.19 4.24
CA GLY A 53 -24.29 -18.57 3.63
C GLY A 53 -24.36 -18.21 2.14
N PRO A 54 -25.50 -18.47 1.48
CA PRO A 54 -25.71 -18.04 0.10
C PRO A 54 -25.81 -16.51 0.03
N ASN A 55 -25.12 -15.91 -0.94
CA ASN A 55 -25.31 -14.52 -1.33
C ASN A 55 -26.08 -14.45 -2.65
N PRO A 56 -27.41 -14.27 -2.62
CA PRO A 56 -28.23 -14.29 -3.84
C PRO A 56 -28.03 -13.04 -4.71
N PHE A 57 -27.40 -11.96 -4.22
CA PHE A 57 -27.20 -10.72 -4.98
C PHE A 57 -25.78 -10.13 -4.81
N PRO A 58 -24.73 -10.82 -5.29
CA PRO A 58 -23.34 -10.41 -5.07
C PRO A 58 -23.04 -8.97 -5.48
N GLN A 59 -23.49 -8.54 -6.66
CA GLN A 59 -23.22 -7.18 -7.16
C GLN A 59 -23.83 -6.07 -6.29
N LYS A 60 -25.03 -6.31 -5.73
CA LYS A 60 -25.67 -5.35 -4.83
C LYS A 60 -24.96 -5.29 -3.48
N GLU A 61 -24.55 -6.45 -2.96
CA GLU A 61 -23.76 -6.55 -1.72
C GLU A 61 -22.36 -5.97 -1.88
N ASP A 62 -21.73 -6.09 -3.06
CA ASP A 62 -20.45 -5.44 -3.38
C ASP A 62 -20.59 -3.91 -3.33
N THR A 63 -21.66 -3.39 -3.93
CA THR A 63 -21.95 -1.94 -3.89
C THR A 63 -22.20 -1.47 -2.45
N LEU A 64 -22.92 -2.28 -1.66
CA LEU A 64 -23.14 -2.00 -0.25
C LEU A 64 -21.83 -2.03 0.54
N ALA A 65 -20.97 -3.03 0.32
CA ALA A 65 -19.66 -3.15 0.94
C ALA A 65 -18.77 -1.95 0.60
N GLN A 66 -18.77 -1.50 -0.66
CA GLN A 66 -18.10 -0.27 -1.05
C GLN A 66 -18.64 0.92 -0.24
N HIS A 67 -19.95 1.06 -0.13
CA HIS A 67 -20.58 2.21 0.55
C HIS A 67 -20.33 2.23 2.07
N ILE A 68 -20.45 1.10 2.76
CA ILE A 68 -20.42 1.06 4.23
C ILE A 68 -19.07 0.66 4.82
N LEU A 69 -18.17 0.05 4.04
CA LEU A 69 -16.85 -0.37 4.55
C LEU A 69 -15.74 0.48 3.92
N LEU A 70 -15.65 0.45 2.59
CA LEU A 70 -14.53 1.07 1.87
C LEU A 70 -14.67 2.59 1.82
N GLY A 71 -15.86 3.12 1.55
CA GLY A 71 -16.15 4.55 1.51
C GLY A 71 -15.70 5.29 2.77
N PRO A 72 -16.10 4.88 3.98
CA PRO A 72 -15.61 5.51 5.21
C PRO A 72 -14.08 5.45 5.36
N MET A 73 -13.44 4.36 4.93
CA MET A 73 -11.98 4.24 4.96
C MET A 73 -11.32 5.21 3.97
N GLU A 74 -11.86 5.34 2.76
CA GLU A 74 -11.39 6.27 1.75
C GLU A 74 -11.48 7.72 2.24
N TRP A 75 -12.64 8.11 2.79
CA TRP A 75 -12.84 9.43 3.40
C TRP A 75 -11.90 9.66 4.59
N TYR A 76 -11.67 8.65 5.42
CA TYR A 76 -10.74 8.75 6.56
C TYR A 76 -9.29 8.94 6.10
N ILE A 77 -8.84 8.16 5.10
CA ILE A 77 -7.48 8.25 4.54
C ILE A 77 -7.25 9.61 3.87
N CYS A 78 -8.24 10.10 3.11
CA CYS A 78 -8.15 11.37 2.42
C CYS A 78 -8.35 12.58 3.34
N ALA A 79 -9.09 12.42 4.44
CA ALA A 79 -9.60 13.50 5.29
C ALA A 79 -10.38 14.60 4.52
N GLU A 80 -10.86 14.26 3.32
CA GLU A 80 -11.67 15.06 2.41
C GLU A 80 -12.35 14.12 1.41
N ASP A 81 -13.12 14.68 0.46
CA ASP A 81 -13.75 13.91 -0.62
C ASP A 81 -12.71 13.04 -1.34
N PRO A 82 -12.85 11.69 -1.35
CA PRO A 82 -11.90 10.78 -2.00
C PRO A 82 -11.64 11.08 -3.47
N ALA A 83 -12.62 11.64 -4.19
CA ALA A 83 -12.45 12.05 -5.58
C ALA A 83 -11.44 13.21 -5.74
N LEU A 84 -11.21 13.98 -4.69
CA LEU A 84 -10.21 15.06 -4.62
C LEU A 84 -8.94 14.61 -3.88
N GLY A 85 -9.08 13.85 -2.80
CA GLY A 85 -8.00 13.44 -1.92
C GLY A 85 -7.03 12.46 -2.58
N PHE A 86 -7.51 11.42 -3.26
CA PHE A 86 -6.62 10.45 -3.90
C PHE A 86 -5.72 11.07 -4.98
N PRO A 87 -6.22 11.91 -5.91
CA PRO A 87 -5.35 12.63 -6.84
C PRO A 87 -4.29 13.49 -6.16
N LYS A 88 -4.63 14.16 -5.04
CA LYS A 88 -3.65 14.94 -4.27
C LYS A 88 -2.61 14.05 -3.61
N LEU A 89 -3.01 12.92 -3.03
CA LEU A 89 -2.10 11.94 -2.45
C LEU A 89 -1.16 11.36 -3.51
N GLU A 90 -1.67 11.05 -4.71
CA GLU A 90 -0.85 10.59 -5.83
C GLU A 90 0.12 11.68 -6.31
N GLN A 91 -0.32 12.94 -6.40
CA GLN A 91 0.54 14.06 -6.77
C GLN A 91 1.60 14.35 -5.70
N ALA A 92 1.26 14.17 -4.43
CA ALA A 92 2.17 14.31 -3.30
C ALA A 92 3.04 13.06 -3.08
N ASN A 93 2.80 11.97 -3.82
CA ASN A 93 3.57 10.74 -3.71
C ASN A 93 4.99 10.98 -4.23
N LYS A 94 5.91 11.22 -3.30
CA LYS A 94 7.31 11.39 -3.61
C LYS A 94 7.95 10.01 -3.74
N PRO A 95 8.67 9.72 -4.85
CA PRO A 95 9.37 8.45 -4.97
C PRO A 95 10.36 8.30 -3.82
N SER A 96 10.32 7.12 -3.16
CA SER A 96 11.22 6.81 -2.07
C SER A 96 12.68 6.94 -2.51
N HIS A 97 13.53 7.41 -1.59
CA HIS A 97 14.97 7.38 -1.76
C HIS A 97 15.52 5.95 -1.68
N LEU A 98 14.75 5.00 -1.15
CA LEU A 98 15.04 3.57 -1.18
C LEU A 98 14.43 2.94 -2.43
N CYS A 99 15.21 2.10 -3.12
CA CYS A 99 14.69 1.32 -4.22
C CYS A 99 13.75 0.21 -3.72
N GLY A 100 14.19 -0.60 -2.75
CA GLY A 100 13.38 -1.66 -2.13
C GLY A 100 12.86 -2.74 -3.10
N ARG A 101 13.30 -2.76 -4.35
CA ARG A 101 12.81 -3.73 -5.35
C ARG A 101 13.13 -5.15 -4.88
N VAL A 102 12.09 -5.95 -4.68
CA VAL A 102 12.21 -7.38 -4.35
C VAL A 102 12.65 -8.16 -5.58
N PHE A 103 13.69 -8.99 -5.43
CA PHE A 103 14.20 -9.77 -6.55
C PHE A 103 13.34 -10.98 -6.87
N LYS A 104 13.16 -11.25 -8.16
CA LYS A 104 12.55 -12.48 -8.67
C LYS A 104 13.60 -13.55 -8.94
N VAL A 105 13.18 -14.80 -8.95
CA VAL A 105 14.04 -15.93 -9.35
C VAL A 105 14.60 -15.67 -10.74
N GLY A 106 15.90 -15.80 -10.91
CA GLY A 106 16.58 -15.61 -12.20
C GLY A 106 16.98 -14.15 -12.50
N GLU A 107 16.59 -13.17 -11.69
CA GLU A 107 17.01 -11.78 -11.90
C GLU A 107 18.48 -11.57 -11.52
N PRO A 108 19.24 -10.76 -12.29
CA PRO A 108 20.62 -10.43 -11.94
C PRO A 108 20.66 -9.43 -10.76
N THR A 109 21.60 -9.68 -9.86
CA THR A 109 21.92 -8.86 -8.69
C THR A 109 23.39 -8.47 -8.74
N TYR A 110 23.74 -7.27 -8.26
CA TYR A 110 25.08 -6.71 -8.36
C TYR A 110 25.58 -6.27 -7.00
N SER A 111 26.71 -6.82 -6.55
CA SER A 111 27.38 -6.39 -5.31
C SER A 111 28.72 -5.74 -5.64
N CYS A 112 28.94 -4.51 -5.17
CA CYS A 112 30.21 -3.80 -5.35
C CYS A 112 31.22 -4.25 -4.28
N ARG A 113 32.33 -4.85 -4.69
CA ARG A 113 33.36 -5.35 -3.76
C ARG A 113 34.15 -4.23 -3.08
N ASP A 114 34.15 -3.05 -3.70
CA ASP A 114 34.89 -1.91 -3.18
C ASP A 114 34.04 -1.13 -2.17
N CYS A 115 32.72 -1.04 -2.38
CA CYS A 115 31.84 -0.15 -1.62
C CYS A 115 30.87 -0.85 -0.66
N ALA A 116 30.49 -2.12 -0.89
CA ALA A 116 29.57 -2.83 0.00
C ALA A 116 30.13 -2.90 1.43
N VAL A 117 29.27 -2.71 2.43
CA VAL A 117 29.64 -2.87 3.84
C VAL A 117 29.78 -4.34 4.20
N ASP A 118 28.90 -5.21 3.68
CA ASP A 118 28.99 -6.65 3.84
C ASP A 118 28.62 -7.42 2.55
N PRO A 119 28.86 -8.75 2.48
CA PRO A 119 28.61 -9.54 1.28
C PRO A 119 27.14 -9.70 0.86
N THR A 120 26.19 -9.25 1.67
CA THR A 120 24.75 -9.30 1.39
C THR A 120 24.25 -8.06 0.66
N CYS A 121 25.00 -6.95 0.68
CA CYS A 121 24.63 -5.72 0.00
C CYS A 121 24.60 -5.89 -1.53
N VAL A 122 23.44 -5.67 -2.13
CA VAL A 122 23.14 -5.91 -3.54
C VAL A 122 22.27 -4.83 -4.16
N LEU A 123 22.53 -4.55 -5.43
CA LEU A 123 21.75 -3.66 -6.27
C LEU A 123 21.00 -4.45 -7.34
N CYS A 124 19.81 -3.99 -7.70
CA CYS A 124 19.16 -4.38 -8.95
C CYS A 124 19.93 -3.80 -10.15
N MET A 125 19.70 -4.37 -11.34
CA MET A 125 20.38 -3.93 -12.57
C MET A 125 20.22 -2.43 -12.84
N GLU A 126 19.01 -1.88 -12.68
CA GLU A 126 18.73 -0.46 -12.92
C GLU A 126 19.54 0.44 -11.96
N CYS A 127 19.58 0.10 -10.68
CA CYS A 127 20.32 0.86 -9.68
C CYS A 127 21.83 0.76 -9.89
N PHE A 128 22.33 -0.45 -10.18
CA PHE A 128 23.74 -0.67 -10.46
C PHE A 128 24.21 0.19 -11.65
N LEU A 129 23.52 0.11 -12.79
CA LEU A 129 23.87 0.86 -14.01
C LEU A 129 23.75 2.38 -13.84
N GLY A 130 22.85 2.83 -12.96
CA GLY A 130 22.65 4.23 -12.61
C GLY A 130 23.52 4.73 -11.45
N SER A 131 24.45 3.92 -10.92
CA SER A 131 25.31 4.27 -9.78
C SER A 131 26.77 4.40 -10.18
N ILE A 132 27.62 4.83 -9.24
CA ILE A 132 29.08 4.84 -9.41
C ILE A 132 29.66 3.42 -9.49
N HIS A 133 28.95 2.42 -8.96
CA HIS A 133 29.45 1.06 -8.77
C HIS A 133 29.70 0.30 -10.06
N ARG A 134 29.11 0.75 -11.17
CA ARG A 134 29.36 0.19 -12.50
C ARG A 134 30.81 0.30 -12.96
N ASP A 135 31.53 1.28 -12.41
CA ASP A 135 32.92 1.57 -12.72
C ASP A 135 33.89 1.00 -11.66
N HIS A 136 33.36 0.26 -10.67
CA HIS A 136 34.12 -0.41 -9.60
C HIS A 136 34.26 -1.91 -9.85
N ARG A 137 34.98 -2.63 -8.97
CA ARG A 137 34.98 -4.10 -9.00
C ARG A 137 33.69 -4.62 -8.40
N TYR A 138 32.90 -5.33 -9.19
CA TYR A 138 31.63 -5.90 -8.75
C TYR A 138 31.56 -7.41 -8.96
N ARG A 139 30.56 -8.03 -8.33
CA ARG A 139 30.13 -9.40 -8.58
C ARG A 139 28.67 -9.35 -9.06
N MET A 140 28.39 -10.02 -10.17
CA MET A 140 27.03 -10.30 -10.58
C MET A 140 26.64 -11.72 -10.14
N THR A 141 25.44 -11.85 -9.59
CA THR A 141 24.85 -13.13 -9.18
C THR A 141 23.41 -13.23 -9.66
N THR A 142 22.98 -14.43 -10.01
CA THR A 142 21.56 -14.70 -10.31
C THR A 142 20.82 -14.92 -9.00
N SER A 143 19.77 -14.15 -8.74
CA SER A 143 18.95 -14.28 -7.54
C SER A 143 18.17 -15.60 -7.55
N GLY A 144 18.11 -16.26 -6.38
CA GLY A 144 17.23 -17.39 -6.13
C GLY A 144 15.77 -16.99 -5.86
N GLY A 145 15.45 -15.70 -5.90
CA GLY A 145 14.16 -15.12 -5.51
C GLY A 145 14.15 -14.66 -4.04
N GLY A 146 13.50 -13.52 -3.78
CA GLY A 146 13.55 -12.86 -2.47
C GLY A 146 14.77 -11.96 -2.29
N GLY A 147 14.85 -11.30 -1.14
CA GLY A 147 15.78 -10.18 -0.91
C GLY A 147 15.35 -8.91 -1.66
N PHE A 148 16.01 -7.79 -1.36
CA PHE A 148 15.67 -6.49 -1.96
C PHE A 148 16.92 -5.72 -2.39
N CYS A 149 16.73 -4.73 -3.26
CA CYS A 149 17.78 -3.81 -3.68
C CYS A 149 18.09 -2.80 -2.57
N ASP A 150 19.36 -2.72 -2.17
CA ASP A 150 19.87 -1.83 -1.11
C ASP A 150 20.23 -0.43 -1.61
N CYS A 151 19.77 -0.05 -2.82
CA CYS A 151 19.96 1.31 -3.30
C CYS A 151 19.18 2.27 -2.41
N GLY A 152 19.89 3.25 -1.87
CA GLY A 152 19.38 4.28 -0.98
C GLY A 152 19.62 4.02 0.50
N ASP A 153 20.03 2.80 0.85
CA ASP A 153 20.41 2.44 2.21
C ASP A 153 21.84 2.92 2.48
N THR A 154 22.00 3.91 3.34
CA THR A 154 23.30 4.49 3.69
C THR A 154 24.16 3.57 4.56
N GLU A 155 23.57 2.56 5.20
CA GLU A 155 24.27 1.58 6.01
C GLU A 155 24.81 0.42 5.17
N ALA A 156 24.28 0.19 3.97
CA ALA A 156 24.72 -0.87 3.06
C ALA A 156 25.98 -0.50 2.22
N TRP A 157 26.28 0.79 2.06
CA TRP A 157 27.34 1.26 1.16
C TRP A 157 28.26 2.30 1.79
N LYS A 158 29.57 2.02 1.80
CA LYS A 158 30.61 2.97 2.25
C LYS A 158 30.65 4.24 1.40
N GLU A 159 30.34 4.12 0.11
CA GLU A 159 30.31 5.21 -0.86
C GLU A 159 29.18 4.99 -1.86
N GLY A 160 28.61 6.07 -2.39
CA GLY A 160 27.57 6.02 -3.44
C GLY A 160 26.32 5.19 -3.08
N PRO A 161 25.64 5.46 -1.94
CA PRO A 161 24.45 4.70 -1.56
C PRO A 161 23.28 4.84 -2.54
N TYR A 162 23.23 5.94 -3.32
CA TYR A 162 22.15 6.22 -4.26
C TYR A 162 22.57 6.07 -5.73
N CYS A 163 21.68 5.50 -6.55
CA CYS A 163 21.73 5.63 -8.00
C CYS A 163 21.07 6.94 -8.45
N GLN A 164 21.24 7.34 -9.72
CA GLN A 164 20.68 8.59 -10.26
C GLN A 164 19.16 8.75 -10.06
N LYS A 165 18.41 7.65 -10.15
CA LYS A 165 16.95 7.63 -9.96
C LYS A 165 16.51 7.84 -8.52
N HIS A 166 17.29 7.35 -7.55
CA HIS A 166 16.94 7.36 -6.14
C HIS A 166 17.75 8.41 -5.34
N LYS A 167 18.49 9.29 -6.02
CA LYS A 167 19.15 10.42 -5.36
C LYS A 167 18.09 11.35 -4.78
N LEU A 168 18.28 11.75 -3.52
CA LEU A 168 17.50 12.81 -2.89
C LEU A 168 17.63 14.09 -3.72
N SER A 169 16.50 14.70 -4.05
CA SER A 169 16.51 16.10 -4.51
C SER A 169 17.00 16.96 -3.34
N SER A 170 17.92 17.89 -3.58
CA SER A 170 18.60 18.70 -2.56
C SER A 170 17.70 19.56 -1.64
N SER A 171 16.38 19.44 -1.73
CA SER A 171 15.39 20.18 -0.94
C SER A 171 14.89 19.45 0.30
N GLU A 172 15.34 18.21 0.56
CA GLU A 172 14.79 17.35 1.63
C GLU A 172 15.79 17.05 2.76
N VAL A 173 16.93 17.76 2.80
CA VAL A 173 17.95 17.61 3.86
C VAL A 173 17.72 18.65 4.96
N VAL A 174 16.54 18.62 5.58
CA VAL A 174 16.18 19.26 6.85
C VAL A 174 14.93 18.48 7.28
N GLU A 175 14.87 17.65 8.31
CA GLU A 175 15.28 17.80 9.70
C GLU A 175 15.37 16.39 10.32
N GLU A 176 16.54 15.95 10.77
CA GLU A 176 16.66 14.92 11.84
C GLU A 176 18.01 15.14 12.55
N GLU A 177 18.13 16.24 13.31
CA GLU A 177 19.08 16.39 14.42
C GLU A 177 18.47 17.35 15.45
N ASP A 178 17.85 16.80 16.49
CA ASP A 178 17.93 17.24 17.90
C ASP A 178 17.26 16.21 18.86
#